data_AF-A0A947CL78-F1
#
_entry.id   AF-A0A947CL78-F1
#
_cell.length_a   1.000
_cell.length_b   1.000
_cell.length_c   1.000
_cell.angle_alpha   90.00
_cell.angle_beta   90.00
_cell.angle_gamma   90.00
#
_symmetry.space_group_name_H-M   'P 1'
#
loop_
_entity.id
_entity.type
_entity.pdbx_description
1 polymer ?
#
loop_
_entity_poly.entity_id
_entity_poly.type
_entity_poly.pdbx_seq_one_letter_code
_entity_poly.pdbx_strand_id
1 'polypeptide(L)'
;MTSTTTRTHGRTRLRALLVLNGCLLLLLGIVSFSPPADAQYRVRGKYMMAAGGINGSISDAVYILDTTNRELIALTYEPSTKELIGIGYRNLVSDTANVRSGINR
;
A
#
# COMPACT_ATOMS: atom_id res chain seq x y z
N MET A 1 -0.40 47.76 54.28
CA MET A 1 -1.47 47.76 53.26
C MET A 1 -1.06 46.72 52.24
N THR A 2 -1.43 45.47 52.52
CA THR A 2 -0.75 44.29 51.94
C THR A 2 -1.77 43.26 51.52
N SER A 3 -1.45 42.64 50.39
CA SER A 3 -1.98 41.37 49.87
C SER A 3 -3.34 41.47 49.17
N THR A 4 -3.43 41.01 47.91
CA THR A 4 -3.70 39.60 47.55
C THR A 4 -3.93 39.49 46.03
N THR A 5 -3.68 38.29 45.47
CA THR A 5 -4.22 37.76 44.19
C THR A 5 -3.39 38.13 42.95
N THR A 6 -2.84 37.20 42.14
CA THR A 6 -3.51 36.04 41.52
C THR A 6 -2.46 35.06 40.97
N ARG A 7 -2.34 33.84 41.53
CA ARG A 7 -1.47 32.75 41.03
C ARG A 7 -2.31 31.61 40.43
N THR A 8 -3.17 31.90 39.46
CA THR A 8 -4.04 30.89 38.83
C THR A 8 -3.61 30.48 37.42
N HIS A 9 -2.67 31.18 36.79
CA HIS A 9 -2.32 30.96 35.37
C HIS A 9 -1.29 29.85 35.09
N GLY A 10 -0.47 29.44 36.07
CA GLY A 10 0.58 28.43 35.84
C GLY A 10 0.03 27.02 35.61
N ARG A 11 -1.02 26.65 36.34
CA ARG A 11 -1.60 25.29 36.31
C ARG A 11 -2.40 25.01 35.03
N THR A 12 -3.05 26.02 34.47
CA THR A 12 -3.82 25.91 33.21
C THR A 12 -2.89 25.79 32.01
N ARG A 13 -1.79 26.57 31.96
CA ARG A 13 -0.75 26.44 30.92
C ARG A 13 -0.05 25.08 30.96
N LEU A 14 0.28 24.59 32.15
CA LEU A 14 0.93 23.29 32.32
C LEU A 14 0.00 22.15 31.87
N ARG A 15 -1.30 22.22 32.21
CA ARG A 15 -2.31 21.29 31.68
C ARG A 15 -2.46 21.36 30.17
N ALA A 16 -2.49 22.55 29.58
CA ALA A 16 -2.57 22.71 28.13
C ALA A 16 -1.35 22.10 27.42
N LEU A 17 -0.15 22.32 27.95
CA LEU A 17 1.08 21.72 27.43
C LEU A 17 1.07 20.19 27.55
N LEU A 18 0.59 19.65 28.67
CA LEU A 18 0.48 18.19 28.85
C LEU A 18 -0.49 17.56 27.84
N VAL A 19 -1.67 18.16 27.66
CA VAL A 19 -2.65 17.69 26.67
C VAL A 19 -2.08 17.78 25.26
N LEU A 20 -1.44 18.90 24.92
CA LEU A 20 -0.85 19.09 23.59
C LEU A 20 0.25 18.06 23.31
N ASN A 21 1.19 17.87 24.24
CA ASN A 21 2.24 16.86 24.09
C ASN A 21 1.67 15.45 24.04
N GLY A 22 0.62 15.16 24.81
CA GLY A 22 -0.11 13.90 24.74
C GLY A 22 -0.70 13.66 23.35
N CYS A 23 -1.39 14.64 22.78
CA CYS A 23 -1.91 14.57 21.41
C CYS A 23 -0.79 14.39 20.38
N LEU A 24 0.32 15.11 20.51
CA LEU A 24 1.47 14.99 19.60
C LEU A 24 2.10 13.59 19.65
N LEU A 25 2.28 13.02 20.84
CA LEU A 25 2.78 11.66 21.01
C LEU A 25 1.81 10.62 20.45
N LEU A 26 0.51 10.84 20.62
CA LEU A 26 -0.52 9.95 20.08
C LEU A 26 -0.50 9.97 18.54
N LEU A 27 -0.43 11.16 17.93
CA LEU A 27 -0.28 11.32 16.48
C LEU A 27 1.01 10.69 15.96
N LEU A 28 2.13 10.91 16.66
CA LEU A 28 3.42 10.29 16.32
C LEU A 28 3.34 8.76 16.38
N GLY A 29 2.68 8.22 17.39
CA GLY A 29 2.41 6.80 17.53
C GLY A 29 1.62 6.26 16.33
N ILE A 30 0.51 6.91 15.96
CA ILE A 30 -0.30 6.51 14.79
C ILE A 30 0.56 6.45 13.53
N VAL A 31 1.38 7.47 13.27
CA VAL A 31 2.22 7.53 12.07
C VAL A 31 3.34 6.49 12.10
N SER A 32 4.01 6.31 13.25
CA SER A 32 5.17 5.42 13.38
C SER A 32 4.79 3.94 13.29
N PHE A 33 3.57 3.58 13.71
CA PHE A 33 3.05 2.22 13.63
C PHE A 33 2.13 2.00 12.42
N SER A 34 2.00 2.99 11.52
CA SER A 34 1.28 2.79 10.26
C SER A 34 2.01 1.72 9.44
N PRO A 35 1.29 0.77 8.81
CA PRO A 35 1.89 -0.15 7.86
C PRO A 35 2.68 0.63 6.81
N PRO A 36 3.91 0.20 6.48
CA PRO A 36 4.64 0.82 5.39
C PRO A 36 3.84 0.65 4.10
N ALA A 37 3.85 1.69 3.26
CA ALA A 37 3.20 1.59 1.96
C ALA A 37 3.95 0.54 1.11
N ASP A 38 3.23 -0.37 0.44
CA ASP A 38 3.83 -1.45 -0.36
C ASP A 38 4.80 -0.93 -1.43
N ALA A 39 4.62 0.31 -1.88
CA ALA A 39 5.53 0.98 -2.81
C ALA A 39 6.93 1.27 -2.22
N GLN A 40 7.08 1.36 -0.90
CA GLN A 40 8.35 1.69 -0.23
C GLN A 40 9.32 0.51 -0.16
N TYR A 41 8.82 -0.73 -0.17
CA TYR A 41 9.62 -1.95 -0.10
C TYR A 41 9.68 -2.69 -1.45
N ARG A 42 9.79 -1.96 -2.56
CA ARG A 42 10.04 -2.58 -3.87
C ARG A 42 11.50 -2.99 -4.00
N VAL A 43 11.78 -4.25 -3.71
CA VAL A 43 13.05 -4.88 -4.06
C VAL A 43 13.14 -4.98 -5.58
N ARG A 44 14.35 -4.85 -6.13
CA ARG A 44 14.61 -5.03 -7.57
C ARG A 44 14.01 -6.37 -8.04
N GLY A 45 13.07 -6.28 -8.97
CA GLY A 45 12.32 -7.43 -9.46
C GLY A 45 13.17 -8.42 -10.25
N LYS A 46 12.81 -9.70 -10.16
CA LYS A 46 13.24 -10.75 -11.08
C LYS A 46 12.05 -11.09 -11.97
N TYR A 47 12.20 -10.82 -13.25
CA TYR A 47 11.11 -10.92 -14.22
C TYR A 47 11.23 -12.20 -15.05
N MET A 48 10.10 -12.88 -15.21
CA MET A 48 9.94 -13.97 -16.17
C MET A 48 8.85 -13.57 -17.16
N MET A 49 9.05 -13.90 -18.44
CA MET A 49 8.09 -13.60 -19.50
C MET A 49 7.69 -14.88 -20.20
N ALA A 50 6.39 -15.03 -20.47
CA ALA A 50 5.84 -16.13 -21.24
C ALA A 50 4.78 -15.59 -22.22
N ALA A 51 4.81 -16.08 -23.45
CA ALA A 51 3.76 -15.79 -24.43
C ALA A 51 2.69 -16.89 -24.39
N GLY A 52 1.44 -16.52 -24.64
CA GLY A 52 0.34 -17.48 -24.74
C GLY A 52 -0.92 -16.87 -25.33
N GLY A 53 -1.76 -17.71 -25.92
CA GLY A 53 -3.06 -17.30 -26.43
C GLY A 53 -4.03 -16.95 -25.31
N ILE A 54 -4.90 -15.97 -25.55
CA ILE A 54 -5.98 -15.59 -24.63
C ILE A 54 -7.28 -16.18 -25.17
N ASN A 55 -8.03 -16.89 -24.33
CA ASN A 55 -9.32 -17.45 -24.71
C ASN A 55 -10.29 -16.32 -25.14
N GLY A 56 -10.87 -16.46 -26.33
CA GLY A 56 -11.80 -15.47 -26.89
C GLY A 56 -11.15 -14.24 -27.51
N SER A 57 -9.82 -14.18 -27.61
CA SER A 57 -9.07 -13.13 -28.33
C SER A 57 -8.41 -13.70 -29.58
N ILE A 58 -8.24 -12.84 -30.59
CA ILE A 58 -7.44 -13.13 -31.80
C ILE A 58 -5.97 -12.76 -31.56
N SER A 59 -5.70 -11.82 -30.63
CA SER A 59 -4.35 -11.38 -30.29
C SER A 59 -3.78 -12.20 -29.12
N ASP A 60 -2.50 -12.54 -29.20
CA ASP A 60 -1.77 -13.22 -28.15
C ASP A 60 -1.46 -12.28 -26.96
N ALA A 61 -1.23 -12.87 -25.79
CA ALA A 61 -0.73 -12.18 -24.61
C ALA A 61 0.74 -12.48 -24.35
N VAL A 62 1.43 -11.47 -23.83
CA VAL A 62 2.69 -11.63 -23.10
C VAL A 62 2.40 -11.46 -21.61
N TYR A 63 2.68 -12.50 -20.84
CA TYR A 63 2.57 -12.51 -19.40
C TYR A 63 3.93 -12.20 -18.79
N ILE A 64 3.99 -11.15 -17.95
CA ILE A 64 5.18 -10.73 -17.24
C ILE A 64 4.96 -10.98 -15.75
N LEU A 65 5.77 -11.88 -15.18
CA LEU A 65 5.75 -12.23 -13.77
C LEU A 65 6.94 -11.58 -13.05
N ASP A 66 6.66 -10.68 -12.10
CA ASP A 66 7.64 -10.25 -11.11
C ASP A 66 7.63 -11.24 -9.95
N THR A 67 8.63 -12.13 -9.91
CA THR A 67 8.75 -13.16 -8.88
C THR A 67 9.13 -12.59 -7.50
N THR A 68 9.74 -11.41 -7.47
CA THR A 68 10.15 -10.75 -6.21
C THR A 68 8.95 -10.08 -5.56
N ASN A 69 8.21 -9.29 -6.34
CA ASN A 69 7.05 -8.54 -5.86
C ASN A 69 5.75 -9.33 -5.94
N ARG A 70 5.77 -10.54 -6.54
CA ARG A 70 4.63 -11.45 -6.70
C ARG A 70 3.47 -10.83 -7.47
N GLU A 71 3.81 -10.12 -8.53
CA GLU A 71 2.87 -9.44 -9.42
C GLU A 71 2.89 -10.09 -10.80
N LEU A 72 1.72 -10.29 -11.39
CA LEU A 72 1.58 -10.78 -12.76
C LEU A 72 0.85 -9.72 -13.58
N ILE A 73 1.43 -9.36 -14.72
CA ILE A 73 0.84 -8.42 -15.68
C ILE A 73 0.67 -9.15 -17.00
N ALA A 74 -0.49 -8.98 -17.63
CA ALA A 74 -0.74 -9.46 -18.98
C ALA A 74 -0.82 -8.27 -19.94
N LEU A 75 -0.04 -8.34 -21.01
CA LEU A 75 -0.02 -7.34 -22.08
C LEU A 75 -0.47 -8.01 -23.38
N THR A 76 -1.18 -7.28 -24.25
CA THR A 76 -1.39 -7.69 -25.64
C THR A 76 -0.96 -6.57 -26.57
N TYR A 77 -0.65 -6.93 -27.81
CA TYR A 77 -0.33 -5.95 -28.84
C TYR A 77 -1.61 -5.54 -29.56
N GLU A 78 -1.86 -4.23 -29.64
CA GLU A 78 -2.95 -3.63 -30.40
C GLU A 78 -2.42 -3.17 -31.77
N PRO A 79 -2.72 -3.87 -32.88
CA PRO A 79 -2.12 -3.56 -34.17
C PRO A 79 -2.57 -2.21 -34.74
N SER A 80 -3.75 -1.74 -34.36
CA SER A 80 -4.34 -0.50 -34.85
C SER A 80 -3.55 0.73 -34.36
N THR A 81 -3.19 0.75 -33.07
CA THR A 81 -2.41 1.83 -32.45
C THR A 81 -0.92 1.54 -32.41
N LYS A 82 -0.51 0.30 -32.69
CA LYS A 82 0.87 -0.22 -32.58
C LYS A 82 1.43 -0.14 -31.16
N GLU A 83 0.58 -0.34 -30.16
CA GLU A 83 0.94 -0.23 -28.75
C GLU A 83 0.81 -1.56 -28.01
N LEU A 84 1.58 -1.70 -26.93
CA LEU A 84 1.38 -2.76 -25.93
C LEU A 84 0.39 -2.25 -24.89
N ILE A 85 -0.78 -2.86 -24.84
CA ILE A 85 -1.83 -2.52 -23.89
C ILE A 85 -1.89 -3.55 -22.75
N GLY A 86 -2.00 -3.05 -21.52
CA GLY A 86 -2.21 -3.89 -20.34
C GLY A 86 -3.64 -4.38 -20.28
N ILE A 87 -3.82 -5.70 -20.31
CA ILE A 87 -5.15 -6.34 -20.30
C ILE A 87 -5.48 -6.96 -18.94
N GLY A 88 -4.49 -7.07 -18.06
CA GLY A 88 -4.71 -7.63 -16.73
C GLY A 88 -3.56 -7.39 -15.78
N TYR A 89 -3.92 -7.29 -14.50
CA TYR A 89 -3.00 -7.24 -13.38
C TYR A 89 -3.50 -8.17 -12.27
N ARG A 90 -2.59 -8.93 -11.65
CA ARG A 90 -2.90 -9.80 -10.52
C ARG A 90 -1.80 -9.72 -9.47
N ASN A 91 -2.21 -9.68 -8.21
CA ASN A 91 -1.33 -9.87 -7.07
C ASN A 91 -1.43 -11.34 -6.61
N LEU A 92 -0.33 -12.07 -6.70
CA LEU A 92 -0.33 -13.50 -6.43
C LEU A 92 -0.48 -13.81 -4.93
N VAL A 93 -0.14 -12.87 -4.04
CA VAL A 93 -0.33 -13.04 -2.59
C VAL A 93 -1.81 -13.04 -2.27
N SER A 94 -2.57 -12.07 -2.80
CA SER A 94 -4.03 -12.04 -2.63
C SER A 94 -4.70 -13.26 -3.26
N ASP A 95 -4.25 -13.67 -4.44
CA ASP A 95 -4.81 -14.82 -5.13
C ASP A 95 -4.57 -16.12 -4.33
N THR A 96 -3.38 -16.30 -3.74
CA THR A 96 -3.08 -17.46 -2.90
C THR A 96 -3.92 -17.50 -1.62
N ALA A 97 -4.16 -16.35 -0.99
CA ALA A 97 -5.00 -16.27 0.21
C ALA A 97 -6.45 -16.69 -0.08
N ASN A 98 -6.99 -16.26 -1.22
CA ASN A 98 -8.34 -16.61 -1.66
C ASN A 98 -8.47 -18.11 -1.98
N VAL A 99 -7.48 -18.70 -2.65
CA VAL A 99 -7.47 -20.15 -2.94
C VAL A 99 -7.45 -20.97 -1.64
N ARG A 100 -6.64 -20.60 -0.65
CA ARG A 100 -6.58 -21.33 0.63
C ARG A 100 -7.90 -21.31 1.40
N SER A 101 -8.65 -20.21 1.32
CA SER A 101 -9.97 -20.07 1.94
C SER A 101 -11.03 -20.96 1.28
N GLY A 102 -10.95 -21.14 -0.05
CA GLY A 102 -11.89 -21.96 -0.82
C GLY A 102 -11.73 -23.47 -0.67
N ILE A 103 -10.57 -23.95 -0.22
CA ILE A 103 -10.30 -25.39 -0.01
C ILE A 103 -10.91 -25.92 1.30
N ASN A 104 -11.21 -25.05 2.27
CA ASN A 104 -11.78 -25.43 3.57
C ASN A 104 -13.32 -25.36 3.61
N ARG A 105 -13.99 -25.48 2.46
CA ARG A 105 -15.45 -25.64 2.34
C ARG A 105 -15.76 -26.86 1.50
#